data_AF-Q1GG93-F1
#
_entry.id   AF-Q1GG93-F1
#
_cell.length_a   1.000
_cell.length_b   1.000
_cell.length_c   1.000
_cell.angle_alpha   90.00
_cell.angle_beta   90.00
_cell.angle_gamma   90.00
#
_symmetry.space_group_name_H-M   'P 1'
#
loop_
_entity.id
_entity.type
_entity.pdbx_description
1 polymer ?
#
loop_
_entity_poly.entity_id
_entity_poly.type
_entity_poly.pdbx_seq_one_letter_code
_entity_poly.pdbx_strand_id
1 'polypeptide(L)'
;MIGRISAAWARCELALAACLAVSITALILLNVVTRSLGAALFWVDELAIYAMAWMAFLGASAAVHFGHSVAVTILTDTLPLALQKIAAQLVDGIVLGFALAMLWFCWRWFAPLALIQSGFDLAAFQGATFNFVYAEPTTTLGLQKHWVWSVMWVFALGMTLHSFANLIGQGANPEDDRS
;
A
#
# COMPACT_ATOMS: atom_id res chain seq x y z
N MET A 1 13.42 13.61 14.75
CA MET A 1 12.58 14.30 13.74
C MET A 1 11.95 13.34 12.73
N ILE A 2 12.66 12.30 12.25
CA ILE A 2 12.14 11.33 11.26
C ILE A 2 11.01 10.44 11.84
N GLY A 3 11.09 10.03 13.12
CA GLY A 3 10.00 9.29 13.78
C GLY A 3 8.65 10.02 13.81
N ARG A 4 8.64 11.36 13.95
CA ARG A 4 7.40 12.16 13.88
C ARG A 4 6.80 12.20 12.48
N ILE A 5 7.66 12.12 11.45
CA ILE A 5 7.25 12.07 10.05
C ILE A 5 6.66 10.69 9.74
N SER A 6 7.28 9.60 10.21
CA SER A 6 6.71 8.25 10.09
C SER A 6 5.35 8.15 10.78
N ALA A 7 5.21 8.69 12.00
CA ALA A 7 3.93 8.67 12.72
C ALA A 7 2.86 9.59 12.12
N ALA A 8 3.27 10.66 11.42
CA ALA A 8 2.34 11.50 10.65
C ALA A 8 1.92 10.80 9.36
N TRP A 9 2.86 10.13 8.68
CA TRP A 9 2.61 9.35 7.47
C TRP A 9 1.66 8.17 7.74
N ALA A 10 1.92 7.40 8.80
CA ALA A 10 1.05 6.31 9.24
C ALA A 10 -0.36 6.82 9.58
N ARG A 11 -0.49 7.98 10.22
CA ARG A 11 -1.79 8.61 10.49
C ARG A 11 -2.50 9.06 9.23
N CYS A 12 -1.75 9.59 8.25
CA CYS A 12 -2.30 9.92 6.94
C CYS A 12 -2.76 8.66 6.19
N GLU A 13 -1.98 7.57 6.19
CA GLU A 13 -2.37 6.29 5.60
C GLU A 13 -3.62 5.72 6.27
N LEU A 14 -3.71 5.79 7.61
CA LEU A 14 -4.88 5.31 8.36
C LEU A 14 -6.11 6.19 8.12
N ALA A 15 -5.94 7.50 8.07
CA ALA A 15 -7.02 8.43 7.72
C ALA A 15 -7.49 8.22 6.27
N LEU A 16 -6.56 7.97 5.34
CA LEU A 16 -6.89 7.63 3.96
C LEU A 16 -7.63 6.30 3.91
N ALA A 17 -7.14 5.26 4.57
CA ALA A 17 -7.79 3.95 4.63
C ALA A 17 -9.20 4.03 5.24
N ALA A 18 -9.37 4.81 6.32
CA ALA A 18 -10.67 5.06 6.93
C ALA A 18 -11.60 5.85 5.99
N CYS A 19 -11.09 6.86 5.29
CA CYS A 19 -11.83 7.60 4.29
C CYS A 19 -12.27 6.67 3.15
N LEU A 20 -11.37 5.82 2.64
CA LEU A 20 -11.70 4.81 1.63
C LEU A 20 -12.75 3.82 2.15
N ALA A 21 -12.71 3.40 3.41
CA ALA A 21 -13.72 2.53 4.01
C ALA A 21 -15.11 3.17 4.04
N VAL A 22 -15.18 4.45 4.41
CA VAL A 22 -16.42 5.22 4.35
C VAL A 22 -16.89 5.37 2.90
N SER A 23 -15.98 5.67 1.97
CA SER A 23 -16.27 5.79 0.55
C SER A 23 -16.80 4.47 -0.04
N ILE A 24 -16.21 3.32 0.28
CA ILE A 24 -16.70 2.01 -0.17
C ILE A 24 -18.09 1.73 0.38
N THR A 25 -18.31 1.99 1.67
CA THR A 25 -19.62 1.82 2.29
C THR A 25 -20.67 2.70 1.60
N ALA A 26 -20.34 3.96 1.31
CA ALA A 26 -21.22 4.88 0.59
C ALA A 26 -21.46 4.43 -0.87
N LEU A 27 -20.43 3.95 -1.56
CA LEU A 27 -20.53 3.44 -2.94
C LEU A 27 -21.40 2.18 -3.01
N ILE A 28 -21.26 1.25 -2.06
CA ILE A 28 -22.09 0.05 -1.98
C ILE A 28 -23.54 0.43 -1.67
N LEU A 29 -23.78 1.33 -0.71
CA LEU A 29 -25.13 1.82 -0.42
C LEU A 29 -25.76 2.51 -1.63
N LEU A 30 -25.00 3.34 -2.34
CA LEU A 30 -25.44 3.97 -3.58
C LEU A 30 -25.76 2.91 -4.65
N ASN A 31 -24.92 1.89 -4.83
CA ASN A 31 -25.17 0.80 -5.76
C ASN A 31 -26.48 0.08 -5.41
N VAL A 32 -26.66 -0.29 -4.14
CA VAL A 32 -27.86 -1.00 -3.66
C VAL A 32 -29.13 -0.17 -3.92
N VAL A 33 -29.10 1.13 -3.60
CA VAL A 33 -30.25 2.04 -3.85
C VAL A 33 -30.52 2.17 -5.35
N THR A 34 -29.49 2.37 -6.17
CA THR A 34 -29.66 2.56 -7.62
C THR A 34 -30.11 1.27 -8.32
N ARG A 35 -29.61 0.12 -7.85
CA ARG A 35 -30.05 -1.21 -8.29
C ARG A 35 -31.50 -1.48 -7.90
N SER A 36 -31.93 -1.05 -6.70
CA SER A 36 -33.33 -1.11 -6.28
C SER A 36 -34.26 -0.23 -7.13
N LEU A 37 -33.72 0.79 -7.80
CA LEU A 37 -34.45 1.67 -8.73
C LEU A 37 -34.40 1.19 -10.19
N GLY A 38 -33.85 0.00 -10.45
CA GLY A 38 -33.85 -0.64 -11.77
C GLY A 38 -32.70 -0.22 -12.70
N ALA A 39 -31.76 0.60 -12.23
CA ALA A 39 -30.56 0.99 -12.98
C ALA A 39 -29.30 0.48 -12.26
N ALA A 40 -28.82 -0.71 -12.64
CA ALA A 40 -27.56 -1.24 -12.11
C ALA A 40 -26.38 -0.44 -12.68
N LEU A 41 -25.73 0.36 -11.85
CA LEU A 41 -24.53 1.11 -12.23
C LEU A 41 -23.28 0.21 -12.07
N PHE A 42 -22.97 -0.57 -13.10
CA PHE A 42 -21.84 -1.51 -13.10
C PHE A 42 -20.48 -0.86 -12.80
N TRP A 43 -20.32 0.44 -13.11
CA TRP A 43 -19.11 1.19 -12.76
C TRP A 43 -18.92 1.35 -11.25
N VAL A 44 -20.00 1.36 -10.46
CA VAL A 44 -19.91 1.50 -9.00
C VAL A 44 -19.34 0.24 -8.37
N ASP A 45 -19.71 -0.95 -8.87
CA ASP A 45 -19.14 -2.22 -8.43
C ASP A 45 -17.63 -2.29 -8.72
N GLU A 46 -17.23 -1.90 -9.94
CA GLU A 46 -15.82 -1.87 -10.34
C GLU A 46 -15.01 -0.86 -9.48
N LEU A 47 -15.57 0.33 -9.21
CA LEU A 47 -14.95 1.33 -8.32
C LEU A 47 -14.81 0.83 -6.88
N ALA A 48 -15.83 0.15 -6.36
CA ALA A 48 -15.83 -0.37 -4.99
C ALA A 48 -14.73 -1.43 -4.82
N ILE A 49 -14.55 -2.32 -5.79
CA ILE A 49 -13.46 -3.33 -5.78
C ILE A 49 -12.10 -2.64 -5.77
N TYR A 50 -11.90 -1.60 -6.60
CA TYR A 50 -10.64 -0.85 -6.61
C TYR A 50 -10.39 -0.11 -5.31
N ALA A 51 -11.41 0.52 -4.74
CA ALA A 51 -11.28 1.16 -3.43
C ALA A 51 -10.99 0.14 -2.32
N MET A 52 -11.60 -1.06 -2.36
CA MET A 52 -11.28 -2.15 -1.43
C MET A 52 -9.83 -2.60 -1.57
N ALA A 53 -9.32 -2.74 -2.79
CA ALA A 53 -7.90 -3.05 -3.02
C ALA A 53 -6.99 -1.97 -2.44
N TRP A 54 -7.31 -0.70 -2.69
CA TRP A 54 -6.59 0.43 -2.10
C TRP A 54 -6.60 0.42 -0.58
N MET A 55 -7.76 0.18 0.03
CA MET A 55 -7.86 0.07 1.49
C MET A 55 -7.07 -1.12 2.02
N ALA A 56 -7.12 -2.27 1.36
CA ALA A 56 -6.40 -3.47 1.80
C ALA A 56 -4.88 -3.24 1.80
N PHE A 57 -4.34 -2.63 0.75
CA PHE A 57 -2.92 -2.29 0.69
C PHE A 57 -2.56 -1.22 1.73
N LEU A 58 -3.28 -0.10 1.81
CA LEU A 58 -3.01 0.95 2.79
C LEU A 58 -3.13 0.44 4.23
N GLY A 59 -4.16 -0.35 4.50
CA GLY A 59 -4.39 -1.02 5.78
C GLY A 59 -3.28 -2.00 6.13
N ALA A 60 -2.79 -2.77 5.16
CA ALA A 60 -1.65 -3.67 5.36
C ALA A 60 -0.35 -2.89 5.66
N SER A 61 -0.09 -1.76 4.97
CA SER A 61 1.08 -0.89 5.25
C SER A 61 1.03 -0.38 6.69
N ALA A 62 -0.12 0.16 7.09
CA ALA A 62 -0.35 0.64 8.45
C ALA A 62 -0.29 -0.49 9.49
N ALA A 63 -0.84 -1.67 9.19
CA ALA A 63 -0.79 -2.83 10.08
C ALA A 63 0.64 -3.33 10.30
N VAL A 64 1.54 -3.19 9.32
CA VAL A 64 2.97 -3.47 9.52
C VAL A 64 3.59 -2.46 10.48
N HIS A 65 3.20 -1.19 10.47
CA HIS A 65 3.69 -0.21 11.46
C HIS A 65 3.18 -0.49 12.89
N PHE A 66 1.90 -0.84 13.06
CA PHE A 66 1.28 -1.00 14.39
C PHE A 66 1.32 -2.43 14.94
N GLY A 67 1.27 -3.44 14.07
CA GLY A 67 1.14 -4.85 14.45
C GLY A 67 2.45 -5.59 14.64
N HIS A 68 3.55 -5.11 14.05
CA HIS A 68 4.87 -5.74 14.18
C HIS A 68 5.39 -5.70 15.63
N SER A 69 5.12 -4.59 16.33
CA SER A 69 5.47 -4.41 17.73
C SER A 69 4.68 -5.32 18.67
N VAL A 70 3.46 -5.74 18.31
CA VAL A 70 2.57 -6.55 19.16
C VAL A 70 2.73 -8.07 18.94
N ALA A 71 2.87 -8.52 17.70
CA ALA A 71 3.03 -9.95 17.41
C ALA A 71 4.41 -10.48 17.82
N VAL A 72 5.46 -9.66 17.65
CA VAL A 72 6.83 -10.02 18.05
C VAL A 72 6.94 -10.06 19.58
N THR A 73 6.28 -9.17 20.32
CA THR A 73 6.31 -9.16 21.80
C THR A 73 5.77 -10.46 22.38
N ILE A 74 4.64 -10.97 21.91
CA ILE A 74 4.05 -12.23 22.43
C ILE A 74 5.00 -13.43 22.24
N LEU A 75 5.70 -13.50 21.10
CA LEU A 75 6.61 -14.62 20.82
C LEU A 75 7.97 -14.46 21.51
N THR A 76 8.40 -13.22 21.77
CA THR A 76 9.72 -12.91 22.35
C THR A 76 9.72 -12.69 23.86
N ASP A 77 8.55 -12.59 24.50
CA ASP A 77 8.40 -12.36 25.95
C ASP A 77 9.01 -13.48 26.83
N THR A 78 9.24 -14.65 26.24
CA THR A 78 9.89 -15.79 26.92
C THR A 78 11.41 -15.82 26.76
N LEU A 79 11.99 -14.90 25.97
CA LEU A 79 13.41 -14.87 25.63
C LEU A 79 14.17 -13.76 26.37
N PRO A 80 15.49 -13.95 26.62
CA PRO A 80 16.34 -12.90 27.18
C PRO A 80 16.44 -11.69 26.23
N LEU A 81 16.53 -10.47 26.80
CA LEU A 81 16.50 -9.17 26.09
C LEU A 81 17.39 -9.10 24.82
N ALA A 82 18.54 -9.76 24.83
CA ALA A 82 19.46 -9.78 23.68
C ALA A 82 18.87 -10.52 22.47
N LEU A 83 18.22 -11.66 22.68
CA LEU A 83 17.60 -12.44 21.60
C LEU A 83 16.32 -11.77 21.09
N GLN A 84 15.56 -11.10 21.96
CA GLN A 84 14.40 -10.31 21.56
C GLN A 84 14.77 -9.20 20.58
N LYS A 85 15.89 -8.49 20.82
CA LYS A 85 16.39 -7.45 19.90
C LYS A 85 16.83 -8.03 18.55
N ILE A 86 17.55 -9.15 18.55
CA ILE A 86 17.99 -9.81 17.32
C ILE A 86 16.79 -10.31 16.51
N ALA A 87 15.80 -10.90 17.18
CA ALA A 87 14.57 -11.36 16.54
C ALA A 87 13.83 -10.20 15.87
N ALA A 88 13.62 -9.09 16.58
CA ALA A 88 12.97 -7.89 16.02
C ALA A 88 13.72 -7.36 14.78
N GLN A 89 15.05 -7.25 14.85
CA GLN A 89 15.86 -6.82 13.70
C GLN A 89 15.77 -7.77 12.51
N LEU A 90 15.68 -9.08 12.75
CA LEU A 90 15.51 -10.08 11.70
C LEU A 90 14.17 -9.94 11.01
N VAL A 91 13.08 -9.79 11.75
CA VAL A 91 11.75 -9.64 11.15
C VAL A 91 11.64 -8.31 10.39
N ASP A 92 12.20 -7.22 10.92
CA ASP A 92 12.31 -5.95 10.20
C ASP A 92 13.10 -6.09 8.90
N GLY A 93 14.22 -6.81 8.92
CA GLY A 93 15.01 -7.09 7.72
C GLY A 93 14.26 -7.90 6.67
N ILE A 94 13.46 -8.89 7.09
CA ILE A 94 12.60 -9.68 6.19
C ILE A 94 11.52 -8.81 5.56
N VAL A 95 10.86 -7.96 6.36
CA VAL A 95 9.85 -7.00 5.86
C VAL A 95 10.48 -6.01 4.89
N LEU A 96 11.68 -5.50 5.19
CA LEU A 96 12.42 -4.61 4.27
C LEU A 96 12.72 -5.31 2.95
N GLY A 97 13.20 -6.56 3.02
CA GLY A 97 13.48 -7.38 1.85
C GLY A 97 12.23 -7.61 1.00
N PHE A 98 11.10 -7.90 1.63
CA PHE A 98 9.81 -8.03 0.95
C PHE A 98 9.37 -6.71 0.29
N ALA A 99 9.51 -5.57 0.98
CA ALA A 99 9.18 -4.25 0.44
C ALA A 99 10.02 -3.90 -0.80
N LEU A 100 11.33 -4.15 -0.74
CA LEU A 100 12.26 -3.93 -1.84
C LEU A 100 11.98 -4.86 -3.03
N ALA A 101 11.67 -6.13 -2.77
CA ALA A 101 11.26 -7.06 -3.81
C ALA A 101 9.97 -6.56 -4.50
N MET A 102 9.01 -6.05 -3.72
CA MET A 102 7.79 -5.46 -4.29
C MET A 102 8.07 -4.23 -5.16
N LEU A 103 8.96 -3.33 -4.72
CA LEU A 103 9.40 -2.18 -5.53
C LEU A 103 10.06 -2.65 -6.83
N TRP A 104 10.91 -3.67 -6.76
CA TRP A 104 11.56 -4.24 -7.95
C TRP A 104 10.55 -4.84 -8.93
N PHE A 105 9.56 -5.58 -8.43
CA PHE A 105 8.46 -6.09 -9.26
C PHE A 105 7.64 -4.96 -9.88
N CYS A 106 7.30 -3.92 -9.12
CA CYS A 106 6.59 -2.75 -9.65
C CYS A 106 7.41 -2.07 -10.74
N TRP A 107 8.71 -1.89 -10.55
CA TRP A 107 9.62 -1.33 -11.54
C TRP A 107 9.69 -2.17 -12.82
N ARG A 108 9.79 -3.50 -12.69
CA ARG A 108 9.85 -4.41 -13.83
C ARG A 108 8.52 -4.46 -14.60
N TRP A 109 7.41 -4.41 -13.88
CA TRP A 109 6.06 -4.47 -14.43
C TRP A 109 5.67 -3.16 -15.12
N PHE A 110 5.84 -2.02 -14.46
CA PHE A 110 5.49 -0.71 -15.03
C PHE A 110 6.53 -0.21 -16.03
N ALA A 111 7.76 -0.76 -15.99
CA ALA A 111 8.86 -0.43 -16.90
C ALA A 111 8.99 1.07 -17.20
N PRO A 112 9.05 1.95 -16.18
CA PRO A 112 8.99 3.40 -16.37
C PRO A 112 10.15 3.93 -17.23
N LEU A 113 11.31 3.25 -17.18
CA LEU A 113 12.48 3.61 -18.00
C LEU A 113 12.20 3.43 -19.50
N ALA A 114 11.52 2.36 -19.88
CA ALA A 114 11.16 2.11 -21.28
C ALA A 114 10.07 3.10 -21.75
N LEU A 115 9.17 3.53 -20.87
CA LEU A 115 8.20 4.58 -21.16
C LEU A 115 8.85 5.96 -21.39
N ILE A 116 9.87 6.29 -20.60
CA ILE A 116 10.64 7.54 -20.78
C ILE A 116 11.44 7.48 -22.09
N GLN A 117 12.06 6.34 -22.40
CA GLN A 117 12.81 6.15 -23.64
C GLN A 117 11.91 6.19 -24.89
N SER A 118 10.65 5.78 -24.79
CA SER A 118 9.67 5.94 -25.88
C SER A 118 9.09 7.35 -25.98
N GLY A 119 9.56 8.31 -25.16
CA GLY A 119 9.07 9.69 -25.19
C GLY A 119 7.61 9.82 -24.77
N PHE A 120 7.11 8.92 -23.91
CA PHE A 120 5.70 8.80 -23.53
C PHE A 120 4.76 8.40 -24.67
N ASP A 121 5.29 7.93 -25.81
CA ASP A 121 4.47 7.30 -26.85
C ASP A 121 4.08 5.89 -26.40
N LEU A 122 2.79 5.73 -26.09
CA LEU A 122 2.19 4.49 -25.63
C LEU A 122 2.23 3.40 -26.70
N ALA A 123 2.08 3.75 -27.98
CA ALA A 123 2.07 2.80 -29.08
C ALA A 123 3.48 2.26 -29.34
N ALA A 124 4.48 3.15 -29.31
CA ALA A 124 5.89 2.76 -29.40
C ALA A 124 6.33 1.90 -28.18
N PHE A 125 5.87 2.25 -26.97
CA PHE A 125 6.13 1.47 -25.76
C PHE A 125 5.54 0.06 -25.83
N GLN A 126 4.28 -0.06 -26.27
CA GLN A 126 3.61 -1.34 -26.46
C GLN A 126 4.32 -2.19 -27.52
N GLY A 127 4.71 -1.60 -28.64
CA GLY A 127 5.43 -2.31 -29.70
C GLY A 127 6.81 -2.81 -29.28
N ALA A 128 7.51 -2.05 -28.43
CA ALA A 128 8.84 -2.42 -27.94
C ALA A 128 8.82 -3.42 -26.77
N THR A 129 7.82 -3.32 -25.89
CA THR A 129 7.81 -4.05 -24.60
C THR A 129 6.71 -5.12 -24.52
N PHE A 130 5.77 -5.15 -25.48
CA PHE A 130 4.52 -5.93 -25.41
C PHE A 130 3.74 -5.71 -24.11
N ASN A 131 3.86 -4.51 -23.53
CA ASN A 131 3.29 -4.16 -22.24
C ASN A 131 2.14 -3.16 -22.41
N PHE A 132 0.95 -3.57 -21.98
CA PHE A 132 -0.31 -2.84 -22.17
C PHE A 132 -0.80 -2.10 -20.93
N VAL A 133 0.01 -2.05 -19.86
CA VAL A 133 -0.33 -1.44 -18.56
C VAL A 133 -0.87 0.00 -18.68
N TYR A 134 -0.33 0.78 -19.60
CA TYR A 134 -0.68 2.19 -19.77
C TYR A 134 -1.77 2.45 -20.81
N ALA A 135 -2.14 1.44 -21.59
CA ALA A 135 -3.05 1.58 -22.74
C ALA A 135 -4.39 0.90 -22.52
N GLU A 136 -4.48 -0.06 -21.60
CA GLU A 136 -5.72 -0.73 -21.28
C GLU A 136 -6.57 0.10 -20.30
N PRO A 137 -7.74 0.61 -20.74
CA PRO A 137 -8.73 1.16 -19.83
C PRO A 137 -9.42 0.05 -19.03
N THR A 138 -10.08 0.43 -17.95
CA THR A 138 -10.98 -0.42 -17.17
C THR A 138 -12.27 -0.69 -17.95
N THR A 139 -12.91 -1.80 -17.65
CA THR A 139 -13.98 -2.36 -18.48
C THR A 139 -15.23 -1.49 -18.49
N THR A 140 -15.54 -0.85 -17.35
CA THR A 140 -16.77 -0.09 -17.14
C THR A 140 -16.53 1.38 -16.82
N LEU A 141 -15.44 1.70 -16.12
CA LEU A 141 -15.08 3.10 -15.81
C LEU A 141 -14.34 3.84 -16.92
N GLY A 142 -13.72 3.12 -17.86
CA GLY A 142 -12.84 3.73 -18.87
C GLY A 142 -11.58 4.41 -18.28
N LEU A 143 -11.29 4.21 -16.99
CA LEU A 143 -10.10 4.73 -16.34
C LEU A 143 -8.88 3.91 -16.76
N GLN A 144 -7.72 4.53 -16.83
CA GLN A 144 -6.52 3.77 -17.19
C GLN A 144 -6.08 2.87 -16.03
N LYS A 145 -5.84 1.58 -16.31
CA LYS A 145 -5.51 0.57 -15.27
C LYS A 145 -4.28 0.96 -14.43
N HIS A 146 -3.30 1.63 -15.01
CA HIS A 146 -2.09 2.05 -14.29
C HIS A 146 -2.38 2.94 -13.07
N TRP A 147 -3.46 3.73 -13.07
CA TRP A 147 -3.88 4.50 -11.89
C TRP A 147 -4.35 3.62 -10.75
N VAL A 148 -5.15 2.59 -11.05
CA VAL A 148 -5.63 1.63 -10.05
C VAL A 148 -4.46 0.90 -9.41
N TRP A 149 -3.52 0.42 -10.23
CA TRP A 149 -2.35 -0.32 -9.78
C TRP A 149 -1.26 0.54 -9.12
N SER A 150 -1.36 1.87 -9.20
CA SER A 150 -0.42 2.78 -8.53
C SER A 150 -0.42 2.62 -7.00
N VAL A 151 -1.48 2.05 -6.42
CA VAL A 151 -1.52 1.64 -5.02
C VAL A 151 -0.33 0.77 -4.63
N MET A 152 0.13 -0.12 -5.51
CA MET A 152 1.24 -1.02 -5.22
C MET A 152 2.55 -0.24 -5.02
N TRP A 153 2.74 0.85 -5.77
CA TRP A 153 3.88 1.75 -5.58
C TRP A 153 3.79 2.48 -4.25
N VAL A 154 2.61 3.03 -3.93
CA VAL A 154 2.38 3.73 -2.65
C VAL A 154 2.63 2.79 -1.47
N PHE A 155 2.10 1.57 -1.53
CA PHE A 155 2.31 0.53 -0.53
C PHE A 155 3.78 0.15 -0.37
N ALA A 156 4.46 -0.12 -1.49
CA ALA A 156 5.86 -0.53 -1.45
C ALA A 156 6.77 0.57 -0.88
N LEU A 157 6.51 1.83 -1.24
CA LEU A 157 7.21 3.00 -0.68
C LEU A 157 6.90 3.17 0.81
N GLY A 158 5.63 3.07 1.21
CA GLY A 158 5.19 3.16 2.60
C GLY A 158 5.82 2.08 3.48
N MET A 159 5.83 0.83 3.01
CA MET A 159 6.44 -0.29 3.72
C MET A 159 7.96 -0.14 3.83
N THR A 160 8.62 0.28 2.75
CA THR A 160 10.07 0.54 2.76
C THR A 160 10.42 1.63 3.77
N LEU A 161 9.64 2.71 3.80
CA LEU A 161 9.84 3.83 4.74
C LEU A 161 9.67 3.38 6.19
N HIS A 162 8.61 2.65 6.50
CA HIS A 162 8.34 2.15 7.86
C HIS A 162 9.39 1.14 8.33
N SER A 163 9.74 0.18 7.48
CA SER A 163 10.73 -0.83 7.81
C SER A 163 12.12 -0.21 8.00
N PHE A 164 12.49 0.77 7.17
CA PHE A 164 13.74 1.51 7.33
C PHE A 164 13.76 2.37 8.61
N ALA A 165 12.64 3.01 8.96
CA ALA A 165 12.50 3.76 10.21
C ALA A 165 12.63 2.85 11.44
N ASN A 166 12.09 1.63 11.38
CA ASN A 166 12.21 0.64 12.45
C ASN A 166 13.66 0.14 12.59
N LEU A 167 14.33 -0.13 11.47
CA LEU A 167 15.73 -0.58 11.43
C LEU A 167 16.70 0.43 12.04
N ILE A 168 16.42 1.74 11.90
CA ILE A 168 17.21 2.84 12.48
C ILE A 168 16.90 3.06 13.96
N GLY A 169 15.95 2.31 14.55
CA GLY A 169 15.56 2.46 15.96
C GLY A 169 14.70 3.70 16.23
N GLN A 170 14.01 4.22 15.20
CA GLN A 170 13.05 5.32 15.33
C GLN A 170 11.59 4.87 15.20
N GLY A 171 11.34 3.56 15.11
CA GLY A 171 10.01 2.98 15.28
C GLY A 171 9.49 3.29 16.68
N ALA A 172 8.23 3.74 16.75
CA ALA A 172 7.62 4.39 17.89
C ALA A 172 8.11 3.87 19.26
N ASN A 173 8.72 4.77 20.05
CA ASN A 173 8.71 4.66 21.50
C ASN A 173 7.62 5.64 22.01
N PRO A 174 6.39 5.17 22.29
CA PRO A 174 5.37 5.99 22.92
C PRO A 174 5.57 6.09 24.44
N GLU A 175 6.56 5.40 25.03
CA GLU A 175 6.65 5.25 26.49
C GLU A 175 7.60 6.23 27.20
N ASP A 176 8.33 7.09 26.47
CA ASP A 176 9.29 8.04 27.10
C ASP A 176 8.68 9.43 27.39
N ASP A 177 7.37 9.61 27.24
CA ASP A 177 6.65 10.85 27.60
C ASP A 177 5.82 10.71 28.90
N ARG A 178 6.12 9.68 29.71
CA ARG A 178 5.46 9.41 31.01
C ARG A 178 6.43 9.00 32.13
N SER A 179 7.60 9.61 32.20
CA SER A 179 8.47 9.56 33.39
C SER A 179 8.72 10.95 33.96
#